data_AF-A0A5J6MLS5-F1
#
_entry.id   AF-A0A5J6MLS5-F1
#
_cell.length_a   1.000
_cell.length_b   1.000
_cell.length_c   1.000
_cell.angle_alpha   90.00
_cell.angle_beta   90.00
_cell.angle_gamma   90.00
#
_symmetry.space_group_name_H-M   'P 1'
#
loop_
_entity.id
_entity.type
_entity.pdbx_description
1 polymer ?
#
loop_
_entity_poly.entity_id
_entity_poly.type
_entity_poly.pdbx_seq_one_letter_code
_entity_poly.pdbx_strand_id
1 'polypeptide(L)'
;MADLYAWPALATIAALAVYLASFVLAGRMRGKHRVVAPSTDGPEEFKRAQRIQANTLEQIVPFLASLWLFAINVSPLWAAALGAVWIAGRVFYMVSYFRDPAKRGPGFVLAAAAWIALLAGALIGVICRLAVLS
;
A
#
# COMPACT_ATOMS: atom_id res chain seq x y z
N MET A 1 12.34 -23.64 -3.53
CA MET A 1 12.37 -22.43 -2.67
C MET A 1 11.80 -21.20 -3.38
N ALA A 2 12.07 -20.98 -4.68
CA ALA A 2 11.50 -19.86 -5.45
C ALA A 2 9.95 -19.87 -5.48
N ASP A 3 9.33 -21.05 -5.57
CA ASP A 3 7.87 -21.19 -5.70
C ASP A 3 7.10 -20.72 -4.45
N LEU A 4 7.74 -20.79 -3.28
CA LEU A 4 7.11 -20.46 -2.00
C LEU A 4 6.79 -18.95 -1.90
N TYR A 5 7.64 -18.10 -2.48
CA TYR A 5 7.51 -16.65 -2.39
C TYR A 5 6.97 -15.99 -3.67
N ALA A 6 6.58 -16.79 -4.68
CA ALA A 6 6.00 -16.28 -5.91
C ALA A 6 4.73 -15.44 -5.66
N TRP A 7 3.88 -15.87 -4.72
CA TRP A 7 2.64 -15.16 -4.39
C TRP A 7 2.89 -13.81 -3.67
N PRO A 8 3.71 -13.72 -2.59
CA PRO A 8 4.13 -12.43 -2.04
C PRO A 8 4.85 -11.52 -3.03
N ALA A 9 5.66 -12.08 -3.93
CA ALA A 9 6.34 -11.32 -4.97
C ALA A 9 5.33 -10.71 -5.96
N LEU A 10 4.32 -11.48 -6.39
CA LEU A 10 3.22 -10.96 -7.22
C LEU A 10 2.45 -9.85 -6.51
N ALA A 11 2.15 -10.02 -5.21
CA ALA A 11 1.50 -8.98 -4.41
C ALA A 11 2.38 -7.71 -4.32
N THR A 12 3.70 -7.86 -4.19
CA THR A 12 4.64 -6.73 -4.21
C THR A 12 4.59 -5.99 -5.56
N ILE A 13 4.64 -6.72 -6.68
CA ILE A 13 4.56 -6.14 -8.03
C ILE A 13 3.24 -5.39 -8.22
N ALA A 14 2.12 -5.99 -7.80
CA ALA A 14 0.80 -5.36 -7.91
C ALA A 14 0.69 -4.10 -7.02
N ALA A 15 1.24 -4.12 -5.81
CA ALA A 15 1.30 -2.93 -4.94
C ALA A 15 2.15 -1.80 -5.56
N LEU A 16 3.29 -2.13 -6.17
CA LEU A 16 4.11 -1.17 -6.91
C LEU A 16 3.35 -0.62 -8.13
N ALA A 17 2.57 -1.44 -8.83
CA ALA A 17 1.73 -0.96 -9.93
C ALA A 17 0.68 0.05 -9.45
N VAL A 18 0.05 -0.15 -8.29
CA VAL A 18 -0.87 0.83 -7.68
C VAL A 18 -0.14 2.12 -7.30
N TYR A 19 1.07 2.04 -6.77
CA TYR A 19 1.90 3.22 -6.48
C TYR A 19 2.29 3.99 -7.76
N LEU A 20 2.71 3.29 -8.81
CA LEU A 20 3.03 3.91 -10.09
C LEU A 20 1.78 4.55 -10.71
N ALA A 21 0.60 3.93 -10.59
CA ALA A 21 -0.65 4.52 -11.05
C ALA A 21 -0.99 5.82 -10.31
N SER A 22 -0.81 5.89 -8.99
CA SER A 22 -1.03 7.13 -8.24
C SER A 22 0.00 8.22 -8.59
N PHE A 23 1.26 7.82 -8.86
CA PHE A 23 2.31 8.72 -9.33
C PHE A 23 1.97 9.33 -10.69
N VAL A 24 1.57 8.50 -11.65
CA VAL A 24 1.13 8.95 -12.98
C VAL A 24 -0.11 9.86 -12.88
N LEU A 25 -1.06 9.54 -11.99
CA LEU A 25 -2.23 10.39 -11.74
C LEU A 25 -1.83 11.79 -11.26
N ALA A 26 -0.92 11.87 -10.27
CA ALA A 26 -0.41 13.15 -9.77
C ALA A 26 0.34 13.95 -10.87
N GLY A 27 1.17 13.28 -11.67
CA GLY A 27 1.86 13.89 -12.81
C GLY A 27 0.90 14.40 -13.88
N ARG A 28 -0.13 13.63 -14.21
CA ARG A 28 -1.18 14.02 -15.17
C ARG A 28 -1.94 15.25 -14.69
N MET A 29 -2.32 15.31 -13.41
CA MET A 29 -3.03 16.48 -12.87
C MET A 29 -2.13 17.71 -12.77
N ARG A 30 -0.83 17.54 -12.47
CA ARG A 30 0.17 18.61 -12.54
C ARG A 30 0.22 19.23 -13.95
N GLY A 31 0.33 18.39 -14.97
CA GLY A 31 0.37 18.83 -16.37
C GLY A 31 -0.93 19.49 -16.82
N LYS A 32 -2.08 18.87 -16.50
CA LYS A 32 -3.43 19.41 -16.82
C LYS A 32 -3.62 20.82 -16.28
N HIS A 33 -3.21 21.06 -15.03
CA HIS A 33 -3.38 22.34 -14.33
C HIS A 33 -2.16 23.27 -14.43
N ARG A 34 -1.14 22.89 -15.22
CA ARG A 34 0.10 23.68 -15.43
C ARG A 34 0.76 24.14 -14.13
N VAL A 35 0.75 23.28 -13.10
CA VAL A 35 1.37 23.61 -11.80
C VAL A 35 2.89 23.51 -11.92
N VAL A 36 3.55 24.66 -11.97
CA VAL A 36 5.01 24.78 -12.12
C VAL A 36 5.72 24.33 -10.84
N ALA A 37 6.74 23.49 -10.98
CA ALA A 37 7.59 23.09 -9.85
C ALA A 37 8.35 24.32 -9.28
N PRO A 38 8.60 24.39 -7.96
CA PRO A 38 8.37 23.37 -6.94
C PRO A 38 6.97 23.41 -6.30
N SER A 39 6.01 24.16 -6.86
CA SER A 39 4.70 24.31 -6.24
C SER A 39 3.98 22.97 -6.07
N THR A 40 3.40 22.82 -4.88
CA THR A 40 2.46 21.78 -4.48
C THR A 40 1.05 22.34 -4.25
N ASP A 41 0.87 23.65 -4.52
CA ASP A 41 -0.42 24.31 -4.49
C ASP A 41 -1.06 24.33 -5.89
N GLY A 42 -2.37 24.46 -5.96
CA GLY A 42 -3.13 24.46 -7.20
C GLY A 42 -4.59 24.05 -7.02
N PRO A 43 -5.28 23.78 -8.14
CA PRO A 43 -6.67 23.36 -8.13
C PRO A 43 -6.90 22.09 -7.31
N GLU A 44 -8.10 21.93 -6.78
CA GLU A 44 -8.42 20.86 -5.83
C GLU A 44 -8.15 19.46 -6.39
N GLU A 45 -8.44 19.23 -7.67
CA GLU A 45 -8.17 17.95 -8.37
C GLU A 45 -6.68 17.58 -8.35
N PHE A 46 -5.79 18.57 -8.52
CA PHE A 46 -4.34 18.36 -8.39
C PHE A 46 -3.94 18.04 -6.95
N LYS A 47 -4.44 18.81 -5.98
CA LYS A 47 -4.18 18.57 -4.55
C LYS A 47 -4.61 17.17 -4.11
N ARG A 48 -5.79 16.72 -4.56
CA ARG A 48 -6.30 15.36 -4.30
C ARG A 48 -5.37 14.30 -4.89
N ALA A 49 -4.99 14.43 -6.17
CA ALA A 49 -4.08 13.48 -6.83
C ALA A 49 -2.71 13.42 -6.15
N GLN A 50 -2.15 14.57 -5.78
CA GLN A 50 -0.89 14.63 -5.04
C GLN A 50 -1.01 13.98 -3.67
N ARG A 51 -2.11 14.21 -2.93
CA ARG A 51 -2.31 13.59 -1.62
C ARG A 51 -2.50 12.08 -1.71
N ILE A 52 -3.18 11.60 -2.76
CA ILE A 52 -3.31 10.17 -3.03
C ILE A 52 -1.93 9.54 -3.26
N GLN A 53 -1.09 10.15 -4.10
CA GLN A 53 0.28 9.67 -4.36
C GLN A 53 1.12 9.65 -3.08
N ALA A 54 1.17 10.76 -2.35
CA ALA A 54 1.96 10.87 -1.12
C ALA A 54 1.49 9.88 -0.05
N ASN A 55 0.18 9.74 0.15
CA ASN A 55 -0.34 8.77 1.11
C ASN A 55 -0.07 7.31 0.68
N THR A 56 -0.13 7.00 -0.61
CA THR A 56 0.27 5.65 -1.08
C THR A 56 1.75 5.39 -0.83
N LEU A 57 2.62 6.40 -1.02
CA LEU A 57 4.05 6.30 -0.70
C LEU A 57 4.29 6.09 0.80
N GLU A 58 3.58 6.82 1.67
CA GLU A 58 3.65 6.65 3.12
C GLU A 58 3.18 5.25 3.57
N GLN A 59 2.17 4.68 2.89
CA GLN A 59 1.57 3.39 3.27
C GLN A 59 2.26 2.17 2.65
N ILE A 60 2.95 2.31 1.51
CA ILE A 60 3.58 1.17 0.85
C ILE A 60 4.80 0.65 1.63
N VAL A 61 5.51 1.53 2.34
CA VAL A 61 6.67 1.15 3.17
C VAL A 61 6.30 0.19 4.30
N PRO A 62 5.37 0.54 5.23
CA PRO A 62 4.98 -0.39 6.30
C PRO A 62 4.33 -1.65 5.73
N PHE A 63 3.60 -1.54 4.62
CA PHE A 63 3.03 -2.70 3.93
C PHE A 63 4.09 -3.69 3.45
N LEU A 64 5.07 -3.25 2.64
CA LEU A 64 6.09 -4.14 2.08
C LEU A 64 6.95 -4.78 3.18
N ALA A 65 7.35 -4.00 4.19
CA ALA A 65 8.10 -4.54 5.32
C ALA A 65 7.30 -5.63 6.05
N SER A 66 6.03 -5.36 6.38
CA SER A 66 5.17 -6.30 7.10
C SER A 66 4.85 -7.55 6.26
N LEU A 67 4.61 -7.39 4.95
CA LEU A 67 4.35 -8.48 4.02
C LEU A 67 5.48 -9.50 4.03
N TRP A 68 6.73 -9.03 3.88
CA TRP A 68 7.89 -9.91 3.80
C TRP A 68 8.25 -10.51 5.16
N LEU A 69 8.15 -9.74 6.25
CA LEU A 69 8.35 -10.29 7.60
C LEU A 69 7.33 -11.39 7.90
N PHE A 70 6.06 -11.20 7.56
CA PHE A 70 5.02 -12.22 7.75
C PHE A 70 5.24 -13.42 6.81
N ALA A 71 5.59 -13.21 5.55
CA ALA A 71 5.83 -14.30 4.60
C ALA A 71 6.96 -15.22 5.08
N ILE A 72 8.05 -14.65 5.58
CA ILE A 72 9.24 -15.41 6.02
C ILE A 72 8.98 -16.12 7.36
N ASN A 73 8.29 -15.46 8.29
CA ASN A 73 8.16 -15.97 9.66
C ASN A 73 6.86 -16.75 9.92
N VAL A 74 5.83 -16.59 9.09
CA VAL A 74 4.49 -17.16 9.33
C VAL A 74 4.00 -17.95 8.13
N SER A 75 3.62 -17.30 7.04
CA SER A 75 3.07 -17.99 5.87
C SER A 75 3.07 -17.10 4.62
N PRO A 76 3.75 -17.52 3.54
CA PRO A 76 3.75 -16.81 2.26
C PRO A 76 2.38 -16.71 1.59
N LEU A 77 1.55 -17.76 1.69
CA LEU A 77 0.20 -17.76 1.12
C LEU A 77 -0.70 -16.72 1.80
N TRP A 78 -0.71 -16.71 3.14
CA TRP A 78 -1.50 -15.73 3.91
C TRP A 78 -0.94 -14.31 3.77
N ALA A 79 0.39 -14.16 3.61
CA ALA A 79 0.98 -12.87 3.29
C ALA A 79 0.40 -12.31 1.98
N ALA A 80 0.36 -13.14 0.93
CA ALA A 80 -0.19 -12.75 -0.36
C ALA A 80 -1.70 -12.43 -0.30
N ALA A 81 -2.48 -13.20 0.47
CA ALA A 81 -3.91 -12.93 0.66
C ALA A 81 -4.16 -11.57 1.33
N LEU A 82 -3.45 -11.26 2.43
CA LEU A 82 -3.53 -9.95 3.08
C LEU A 82 -2.96 -8.83 2.18
N GLY A 83 -1.95 -9.14 1.36
CA GLY A 83 -1.46 -8.25 0.31
C GLY A 83 -2.52 -7.89 -0.72
N ALA A 84 -3.31 -8.85 -1.18
CA ALA A 84 -4.45 -8.60 -2.07
C ALA A 84 -5.50 -7.69 -1.43
N VAL A 85 -5.79 -7.88 -0.13
CA VAL A 85 -6.69 -6.99 0.63
C VAL A 85 -6.14 -5.57 0.69
N TRP A 86 -4.84 -5.41 0.95
CA TRP A 86 -4.18 -4.10 0.96
C TRP A 86 -4.30 -3.42 -0.41
N ILE A 87 -4.01 -4.14 -1.50
CA ILE A 87 -4.11 -3.64 -2.88
C ILE A 87 -5.54 -3.18 -3.18
N ALA A 88 -6.55 -3.99 -2.87
CA ALA A 88 -7.96 -3.64 -3.06
C ALA A 88 -8.34 -2.37 -2.27
N GLY A 89 -7.91 -2.28 -1.01
CA GLY A 89 -8.08 -1.09 -0.18
C GLY A 89 -7.44 0.16 -0.78
N ARG A 90 -6.24 0.06 -1.35
CA ARG A 90 -5.55 1.19 -2.00
C ARG A 90 -6.20 1.61 -3.31
N VAL A 91 -6.66 0.67 -4.13
CA VAL A 91 -7.42 0.98 -5.35
C VAL A 91 -8.72 1.70 -4.98
N PHE A 92 -9.45 1.18 -4.00
CA PHE A 92 -10.68 1.81 -3.53
C PHE A 92 -10.43 3.21 -2.96
N TYR A 93 -9.40 3.36 -2.10
CA TYR A 93 -8.97 4.66 -1.56
C TYR A 93 -8.66 5.67 -2.66
N MET A 94 -7.88 5.27 -3.67
CA MET A 94 -7.50 6.14 -4.78
C MET A 94 -8.74 6.62 -5.55
N VAL A 95 -9.62 5.69 -5.93
CA VAL A 95 -10.82 6.01 -6.73
C VAL A 95 -11.80 6.86 -5.92
N SER A 96 -12.06 6.50 -4.66
CA SER A 96 -13.03 7.22 -3.83
C SER A 96 -12.53 8.62 -3.48
N TYR A 97 -11.27 8.76 -3.08
CA TYR A 97 -10.69 10.06 -2.74
C TYR A 97 -10.66 10.98 -3.97
N PHE A 98 -10.25 10.47 -5.14
CA PHE A 98 -10.19 11.32 -6.33
C PHE A 98 -11.57 11.90 -6.69
N ARG A 99 -12.63 11.09 -6.57
CA ARG A 99 -14.03 11.51 -6.80
C ARG A 99 -14.54 12.45 -5.71
N ASP A 100 -14.41 12.04 -4.46
CA ASP A 100 -14.94 12.75 -3.29
C ASP A 100 -14.03 12.55 -2.07
N PRO A 101 -13.32 13.61 -1.61
CA PRO A 101 -12.46 13.56 -0.44
C PRO A 101 -13.10 13.03 0.83
N ALA A 102 -14.40 13.22 1.02
CA ALA A 102 -15.11 12.73 2.19
C ALA A 102 -15.20 11.19 2.22
N LYS A 103 -15.10 10.53 1.06
CA LYS A 103 -15.28 9.07 0.91
C LYS A 103 -13.97 8.27 0.90
N ARG A 104 -12.84 8.90 1.24
CA ARG A 104 -11.53 8.23 1.29
C ARG A 104 -11.37 7.25 2.47
N GLY A 105 -12.18 7.39 3.52
CA GLY A 105 -12.01 6.69 4.80
C GLY A 105 -12.00 5.15 4.70
N PRO A 106 -13.03 4.50 4.12
CA PRO A 106 -13.13 3.05 4.25
C PRO A 106 -12.03 2.28 3.49
N GLY A 107 -11.58 2.77 2.32
CA GLY A 107 -10.45 2.18 1.61
C GLY A 107 -9.12 2.34 2.35
N PHE A 108 -8.94 3.47 3.03
CA PHE A 108 -7.79 3.69 3.91
C PHE A 108 -7.79 2.68 5.08
N VAL A 109 -8.92 2.55 5.78
CA VAL A 109 -9.07 1.64 6.93
C VAL A 109 -8.84 0.19 6.52
N LEU A 110 -9.40 -0.24 5.37
CA LEU A 110 -9.21 -1.60 4.87
C LEU A 110 -7.72 -1.91 4.60
N ALA A 111 -7.02 -1.00 3.91
CA ALA A 111 -5.59 -1.16 3.66
C ALA A 111 -4.79 -1.10 4.96
N ALA A 112 -5.14 -0.22 5.89
CA ALA A 112 -4.46 -0.10 7.18
C ALA A 112 -4.59 -1.38 8.01
N ALA A 113 -5.79 -1.92 8.12
CA ALA A 113 -6.04 -3.18 8.82
C ALA A 113 -5.22 -4.33 8.23
N ALA A 114 -5.09 -4.41 6.91
CA ALA A 114 -4.32 -5.46 6.25
C ALA A 114 -2.83 -5.42 6.62
N TRP A 115 -2.17 -4.25 6.56
CA TRP A 115 -0.74 -4.18 6.91
C TRP A 115 -0.51 -4.30 8.43
N ILE A 116 -1.45 -3.83 9.26
CA ILE A 116 -1.38 -4.03 10.72
C ILE A 116 -1.48 -5.52 11.07
N ALA A 117 -2.39 -6.26 10.44
CA ALA A 117 -2.51 -7.70 10.62
C ALA A 117 -1.23 -8.45 10.19
N LEU A 118 -0.65 -8.07 9.06
CA LEU A 118 0.65 -8.57 8.63
C LEU A 118 1.75 -8.30 9.68
N LEU A 119 1.82 -7.07 10.20
CA LEU A 119 2.85 -6.69 11.17
C LEU A 119 2.69 -7.44 12.50
N ALA A 120 1.48 -7.51 13.03
CA ALA A 120 1.18 -8.22 14.27
C ALA A 120 1.48 -9.72 14.14
N GLY A 121 1.06 -10.34 13.03
CA GLY A 121 1.36 -11.73 12.76
C GLY A 121 2.86 -11.99 12.62
N ALA A 122 3.58 -11.10 11.95
CA ALA A 122 5.04 -11.19 11.83
C ALA A 122 5.74 -11.13 13.20
N LEU A 123 5.32 -10.21 14.08
CA LEU A 123 5.84 -10.10 15.43
C LEU A 123 5.64 -11.40 16.22
N ILE A 124 4.43 -11.95 16.20
CA ILE A 124 4.12 -13.23 16.86
C ILE A 124 4.99 -14.35 16.29
N GLY A 125 5.10 -14.46 14.97
CA GLY A 125 5.92 -15.48 14.32
C GLY A 125 7.40 -15.41 14.70
N VAL A 126 7.96 -14.20 14.78
CA VAL A 126 9.35 -13.98 15.24
C VAL A 126 9.52 -14.39 16.70
N ILE A 127 8.61 -13.96 17.60
CA ILE A 127 8.67 -14.31 19.03
C ILE A 127 8.60 -15.82 19.21
N CYS A 128 7.66 -16.50 18.56
CA CYS A 128 7.54 -17.96 18.64
C CYS A 128 8.81 -18.67 18.16
N ARG A 129 9.43 -18.18 17.07
CA ARG A 129 10.68 -18.75 16.56
C ARG A 129 11.84 -18.56 17.54
N LEU A 130 11.95 -17.38 18.16
CA LEU A 130 12.99 -17.12 19.17
C LEU A 130 12.80 -18.01 20.40
N ALA A 131 11.57 -18.21 20.87
CA ALA A 131 11.27 -19.06 22.02
C ALA A 131 11.57 -20.55 21.80
N VAL A 132 11.57 -21.03 20.55
CA VAL A 132 11.95 -22.41 20.20
C VAL A 132 13.47 -22.58 20.11
N LEU A 133 14.20 -21.50 19.85
CA LEU A 133 15.66 -21.50 19.69
C LEU A 133 16.41 -21.25 21.00
N SER A 134 15.73 -20.78 22.04
CA SER A 134 16.23 -20.55 23.40
C SER A 134 15.99 -21.75 24.31
#